data_AF-A0A947AY57-F1
#
_entry.id   AF-A0A947AY57-F1
#
_cell.length_a   1.000
_cell.length_b   1.000
_cell.length_c   1.000
_cell.angle_alpha   90.00
_cell.angle_beta   90.00
_cell.angle_gamma   90.00
#
_symmetry.space_group_name_H-M   'P 1'
#
loop_
_entity.id
_entity.type
_entity.pdbx_description
1 polymer ?
#
loop_
_entity_poly.entity_id
_entity_poly.type
_entity_poly.pdbx_seq_one_letter_code
_entity_poly.pdbx_strand_id
1 'polypeptide(L)'
;MKKNKASLKAEFLAKAEALFDELMTWDETTPRPNLTQIEDVVLQLRQQFGEELTQAVLARQESRQPAEKMSCPHCGGETQHKGQKDNHIASRVGGLRIERTYYYCPRCQQGFFPPGSAAGGVGETLE
;
A
#
# COMPACT_ATOMS: atom_id res chain seq x y z
N MET A 1 13.26 -2.89 -8.97
CA MET A 1 14.48 -2.57 -8.19
C MET A 1 14.10 -2.35 -6.74
N LYS A 2 14.75 -2.98 -5.75
CA LYS A 2 14.45 -2.74 -4.33
C LYS A 2 14.82 -1.30 -3.98
N LYS A 3 13.85 -0.44 -3.68
CA LYS A 3 14.11 0.95 -3.29
C LYS A 3 14.95 0.97 -2.00
N ASN A 4 16.09 1.66 -2.06
CA ASN A 4 16.98 1.83 -0.91
C ASN A 4 16.51 3.02 -0.03
N LYS A 5 17.08 3.15 1.17
CA LYS A 5 16.68 4.20 2.12
C LYS A 5 16.83 5.62 1.54
N ALA A 6 17.85 5.85 0.72
CA ALA A 6 18.11 7.17 0.14
C ALA A 6 17.05 7.54 -0.92
N SER A 7 16.72 6.62 -1.82
CA SER A 7 15.66 6.81 -2.81
C SER A 7 14.30 7.03 -2.15
N LEU A 8 13.97 6.28 -1.10
CA LEU A 8 12.74 6.49 -0.33
C LEU A 8 12.69 7.86 0.34
N LYS A 9 13.81 8.33 0.91
CA LYS A 9 13.90 9.67 1.50
C LYS A 9 13.71 10.75 0.44
N ALA A 10 14.30 10.58 -0.74
CA ALA A 10 14.18 11.54 -1.83
C ALA A 10 12.72 11.64 -2.32
N GLU A 11 12.06 10.50 -2.56
CA GLU A 11 10.64 10.46 -2.96
C GLU A 11 9.74 11.09 -1.90
N PHE A 12 10.01 10.81 -0.62
CA PHE A 12 9.30 11.43 0.50
C PHE A 12 9.41 12.95 0.51
N LEU A 13 10.63 13.47 0.40
CA LEU A 13 10.87 14.92 0.41
C LEU A 13 10.24 15.60 -0.80
N ALA A 14 10.33 14.99 -1.98
CA ALA A 14 9.69 15.51 -3.19
C ALA A 14 8.16 15.59 -3.05
N LYS A 15 7.52 14.58 -2.44
CA LYS A 15 6.07 14.62 -2.17
C LYS A 15 5.72 15.67 -1.12
N ALA A 16 6.53 15.82 -0.07
CA ALA A 16 6.31 16.83 0.96
C ALA A 16 6.41 18.25 0.39
N GLU A 17 7.39 18.50 -0.48
CA GLU A 17 7.55 19.77 -1.21
C GLU A 17 6.33 20.07 -2.08
N ALA A 18 5.90 19.11 -2.90
CA ALA A 18 4.70 19.28 -3.74
C ALA A 18 3.42 19.56 -2.92
N LEU A 19 3.22 18.89 -1.79
CA LEU A 19 2.05 19.13 -0.92
C LEU A 19 2.13 20.49 -0.21
N PHE A 20 3.34 20.94 0.11
CA PHE A 20 3.55 22.28 0.67
C PHE A 20 3.21 23.35 -0.36
N ASP A 21 3.69 23.20 -1.60
CA ASP A 21 3.36 24.13 -2.68
C ASP A 21 1.85 24.17 -2.97
N GLU A 22 1.17 23.01 -2.91
CA GLU A 22 -0.30 22.92 -3.03
C GLU A 22 -1.00 23.69 -1.89
N LEU A 23 -0.55 23.52 -0.64
CA LEU A 23 -1.10 24.23 0.51
C LEU A 23 -0.90 25.75 0.40
N MET A 24 0.30 26.20 0.01
CA MET A 24 0.59 27.63 -0.13
C MET A 24 -0.18 28.25 -1.30
N THR A 25 -0.30 27.54 -2.42
CA THR A 25 -1.16 27.98 -3.54
C THR A 25 -2.61 28.15 -3.09
N TRP A 26 -3.12 27.21 -2.30
CA TRP A 26 -4.47 27.31 -1.74
C TRP A 26 -4.63 28.49 -0.77
N ASP A 27 -3.65 28.73 0.11
CA ASP A 27 -3.64 29.85 1.07
C ASP A 27 -3.63 31.21 0.36
N GLU A 28 -2.76 31.37 -0.64
CA GLU A 28 -2.64 32.60 -1.44
C GLU A 28 -3.90 32.92 -2.25
N THR A 29 -4.64 31.89 -2.68
CA THR A 29 -5.84 32.04 -3.51
C THR A 29 -7.15 32.06 -2.72
N THR A 30 -7.10 31.82 -1.41
CA THR A 30 -8.29 31.74 -0.53
C THR A 30 -8.25 32.84 0.54
N PRO A 31 -8.71 34.07 0.24
CA PRO A 31 -8.65 35.16 1.20
C PRO A 31 -9.62 34.96 2.38
N ARG A 32 -9.06 34.95 3.61
CA ARG A 32 -9.77 34.77 4.90
C ARG A 32 -10.55 33.44 4.99
N PRO A 33 -9.86 32.29 4.91
CA PRO A 33 -10.53 31.01 5.09
C PRO A 33 -11.02 30.87 6.54
N ASN A 34 -12.14 30.17 6.71
CA ASN A 34 -12.57 29.75 8.05
C ASN A 34 -11.84 28.47 8.48
N LEU A 35 -11.99 28.10 9.75
CA LEU A 35 -11.31 26.93 10.32
C LEU A 35 -11.63 25.64 9.55
N THR A 36 -12.89 25.41 9.19
CA THR A 36 -13.32 24.21 8.46
C THR A 36 -12.63 24.11 7.10
N GLN A 37 -12.50 25.21 6.37
CA GLN A 37 -11.81 25.22 5.07
C GLN A 37 -10.32 24.89 5.22
N ILE A 38 -9.67 25.41 6.26
CA ILE A 38 -8.27 25.10 6.59
C ILE A 38 -8.14 23.62 6.96
N GLU A 39 -9.05 23.10 7.78
CA GLU A 39 -9.06 21.70 8.17
C GLU A 39 -9.26 20.79 6.96
N ASP A 40 -10.22 21.08 6.08
CA ASP A 40 -10.52 20.26 4.90
C ASP A 40 -9.30 20.11 3.98
N VAL A 41 -8.59 21.21 3.66
CA VAL A 41 -7.39 21.12 2.82
C VAL A 41 -6.28 20.36 3.53
N VAL A 42 -6.06 20.58 4.83
CA VAL A 42 -5.04 19.85 5.60
C VAL A 42 -5.37 18.36 5.70
N LEU A 43 -6.64 18.00 5.89
CA LEU A 43 -7.11 16.62 5.96
C LEU A 43 -6.90 15.90 4.62
N GLN A 44 -7.19 16.57 3.50
CA GLN A 44 -6.95 16.07 2.16
C GLN A 44 -5.46 15.80 1.92
N LEU A 45 -4.60 16.80 2.16
CA LEU A 45 -3.16 16.68 1.95
C LEU A 45 -2.55 15.60 2.86
N ARG A 46 -3.02 15.51 4.11
CA ARG A 46 -2.61 14.46 5.06
C ARG A 46 -2.97 13.07 4.55
N GLN A 47 -4.17 12.88 3.98
CA GLN A 47 -4.58 11.61 3.41
C GLN A 47 -3.64 11.20 2.28
N GLN A 48 -3.44 12.08 1.29
CA GLN A 48 -2.54 11.82 0.16
C GLN A 48 -1.13 11.44 0.63
N PHE A 49 -0.61 12.18 1.63
CA PHE A 49 0.73 11.91 2.15
C PHE A 49 0.82 10.58 2.90
N GLY A 50 -0.20 10.26 3.70
CA GLY A 50 -0.31 9.02 4.45
C GLY A 50 -0.41 7.79 3.54
N GLU A 51 -1.18 7.89 2.45
CA GLU A 51 -1.29 6.84 1.43
C GLU A 51 0.08 6.55 0.80
N GLU A 52 0.77 7.58 0.29
CA GLU A 52 2.11 7.45 -0.33
C GLU A 52 3.15 6.84 0.61
N LEU A 53 3.22 7.33 1.85
CA LEU A 53 4.12 6.78 2.87
C LEU A 53 3.86 5.30 3.13
N THR A 54 2.60 4.94 3.26
CA THR A 54 2.20 3.56 3.54
C THR A 54 2.52 2.67 2.35
N GLN A 55 2.25 3.13 1.13
CA GLN A 55 2.58 2.42 -0.10
C GLN A 55 4.07 2.13 -0.22
N ALA A 56 4.91 3.14 0.04
CA ALA A 56 6.35 3.01 -0.05
C ALA A 56 6.90 1.95 0.93
N VAL A 57 6.34 1.88 2.14
CA VAL A 57 6.70 0.86 3.13
C VAL A 57 6.16 -0.52 2.76
N LEU A 58 4.91 -0.62 2.30
CA LEU A 58 4.30 -1.87 1.86
C LEU A 58 5.07 -2.50 0.70
N ALA A 59 5.39 -1.73 -0.34
CA ALA A 59 6.17 -2.21 -1.48
C ALA A 59 7.55 -2.74 -1.05
N ARG A 60 8.18 -2.11 -0.06
CA ARG A 60 9.44 -2.59 0.52
C ARG A 60 9.26 -3.91 1.27
N GLN A 61 8.16 -4.10 1.99
CA GLN A 61 7.87 -5.35 2.71
C GLN A 61 7.55 -6.48 1.75
N GLU A 62 6.74 -6.25 0.71
CA GLU A 62 6.44 -7.27 -0.31
C GLU A 62 7.68 -7.67 -1.10
N SER A 63 8.53 -6.72 -1.52
CA SER A 63 9.79 -7.03 -2.21
C SER A 63 10.80 -7.84 -1.37
N ARG A 64 10.60 -7.91 -0.05
CA ARG A 64 11.41 -8.74 0.85
C ARG A 64 10.93 -10.19 0.88
N GLN A 65 9.74 -10.51 0.40
CA GLN A 65 9.20 -11.86 0.42
C GLN A 65 9.83 -12.74 -0.67
N PRO A 66 10.56 -13.80 -0.28
CA PRO A 66 11.16 -14.73 -1.22
C PRO A 66 10.48 -16.10 -1.07
N ALA A 67 9.57 -16.47 -1.96
CA ALA A 67 9.15 -17.87 -2.02
C ALA A 67 8.59 -18.25 -3.40
N GLU A 68 9.45 -18.46 -4.40
CA GLU A 68 9.03 -19.12 -5.66
C GLU A 68 8.36 -20.49 -5.42
N LYS A 69 8.57 -21.12 -4.26
CA LYS A 69 7.92 -22.37 -3.86
C LYS A 69 7.37 -22.25 -2.44
N MET A 70 6.06 -22.42 -2.30
CA MET A 70 5.39 -22.52 -1.00
C MET A 70 4.48 -23.74 -0.93
N SER A 71 4.35 -24.31 0.27
CA SER A 71 3.36 -25.36 0.56
C SER A 71 2.03 -24.75 1.00
N CYS A 72 0.93 -25.47 0.75
CA CYS A 72 -0.40 -25.05 1.19
C CYS A 72 -0.47 -25.01 2.72
N PRO A 73 -0.92 -23.91 3.34
CA PRO A 73 -1.01 -23.81 4.80
C PRO A 73 -2.08 -24.74 5.40
N HIS A 74 -3.03 -25.23 4.59
CA HIS A 74 -4.11 -26.11 5.05
C HIS A 74 -3.75 -27.60 4.94
N CYS A 75 -3.17 -28.04 3.82
CA CYS A 75 -2.90 -29.46 3.57
C CYS A 75 -1.41 -29.83 3.40
N GLY A 76 -0.50 -28.85 3.43
CA GLY A 76 0.93 -29.04 3.21
C GLY A 76 1.33 -29.39 1.77
N GLY A 77 0.37 -29.57 0.85
CA GLY A 77 0.62 -29.95 -0.54
C GLY A 77 1.25 -28.86 -1.39
N GLU A 78 1.74 -29.25 -2.56
CA GLU A 78 2.30 -28.32 -3.54
C GLU A 78 1.26 -27.29 -4.03
N THR A 79 1.74 -26.09 -4.34
CA THR A 79 0.91 -24.96 -4.75
C THR A 79 1.37 -24.43 -6.10
N GLN A 80 0.43 -23.86 -6.85
CA GLN A 80 0.70 -23.20 -8.11
C GLN A 80 0.84 -21.70 -7.88
N HIS A 81 1.99 -21.16 -8.26
CA HIS A 81 2.19 -19.72 -8.32
C HIS A 81 1.31 -19.12 -9.43
N LYS A 82 0.43 -18.18 -9.08
CA LYS A 82 -0.49 -17.50 -10.00
C LYS A 82 -0.03 -16.09 -10.38
N GLY A 83 1.21 -15.74 -10.04
CA GLY A 83 1.76 -14.41 -10.31
C GLY A 83 1.36 -13.38 -9.27
N GLN A 84 1.76 -12.14 -9.55
CA GLN A 84 1.36 -10.97 -8.77
C GLN A 84 0.05 -10.42 -9.32
N LYS A 85 -0.83 -9.98 -8.41
CA LYS A 85 -2.04 -9.25 -8.79
C LYS A 85 -2.13 -7.98 -7.98
N ASP A 86 -2.56 -6.92 -8.65
CA ASP A 86 -3.00 -5.69 -8.03
C ASP A 86 -4.25 -5.93 -7.20
N ASN A 87 -4.30 -5.34 -6.00
CA ASN A 87 -5.48 -5.29 -5.17
C ASN A 87 -5.64 -3.89 -4.56
N HIS A 88 -6.89 -3.44 -4.40
CA HIS A 88 -7.19 -2.21 -3.68
C HIS A 88 -7.75 -2.56 -2.31
N ILE A 89 -7.14 -2.03 -1.26
CA ILE A 89 -7.56 -2.24 0.12
C ILE A 89 -7.95 -0.91 0.76
N ALA A 90 -8.99 -0.95 1.59
CA ALA A 90 -9.30 0.15 2.49
C ALA A 90 -8.39 0.07 3.72
N SER A 91 -7.80 1.20 4.11
CA SER A 91 -6.91 1.28 5.26
C SER A 91 -7.24 2.51 6.11
N ARG A 92 -6.59 2.62 7.28
CA ARG A 92 -6.73 3.80 8.16
C ARG A 92 -6.22 5.09 7.53
N VAL A 93 -5.31 5.00 6.57
CA VAL A 93 -4.76 6.18 5.87
C VAL A 93 -5.52 6.51 4.58
N GLY A 94 -6.46 5.65 4.17
CA GLY A 94 -7.19 5.78 2.91
C GLY A 94 -7.04 4.55 2.02
N GLY A 95 -7.27 4.72 0.71
CA GLY A 95 -7.25 3.64 -0.27
C GLY A 95 -5.83 3.30 -0.68
N LEU A 96 -5.44 2.03 -0.59
CA LEU A 96 -4.10 1.58 -0.97
C LEU A 96 -4.18 0.54 -2.09
N ARG A 97 -3.32 0.69 -3.08
CA ARG A 97 -3.04 -0.30 -4.13
C ARG A 97 -1.83 -1.15 -3.76
N ILE A 98 -2.03 -2.42 -3.50
CA ILE A 98 -0.96 -3.37 -3.20
C ILE A 98 -0.76 -4.32 -4.37
N GLU A 99 0.48 -4.70 -4.63
CA GLU A 99 0.81 -5.80 -5.53
C GLU A 99 1.29 -6.97 -4.67
N ARG A 100 0.55 -8.10 -4.71
CA ARG A 100 0.88 -9.28 -3.91
C ARG A 100 0.86 -10.54 -4.74
N THR A 101 1.73 -11.48 -4.39
CA THR A 101 1.80 -12.79 -5.05
C THR A 101 0.66 -13.70 -4.58
N TYR A 102 0.03 -14.38 -5.52
CA TYR A 102 -1.03 -15.34 -5.25
C TYR A 102 -0.60 -16.77 -5.55
N TYR A 103 -1.08 -17.69 -4.71
CA TYR A 103 -0.89 -19.12 -4.85
C TYR A 103 -2.23 -19.83 -4.81
N TYR A 104 -2.30 -20.94 -5.52
CA TYR A 104 -3.48 -21.79 -5.59
C TYR A 104 -3.12 -23.22 -5.23
N CYS A 105 -3.85 -23.82 -4.30
CA CYS A 105 -3.71 -25.23 -4.00
C CYS A 105 -4.75 -26.05 -4.78
N PRO A 106 -4.35 -26.94 -5.72
CA PRO A 106 -5.32 -27.77 -6.45
C PRO A 106 -5.99 -28.83 -5.56
N ARG A 107 -5.37 -29.22 -4.43
CA ARG A 107 -5.94 -30.20 -3.49
C ARG A 107 -7.04 -29.60 -2.62
N CYS A 108 -6.82 -28.40 -2.10
CA CYS A 108 -7.81 -27.67 -1.28
C CYS A 108 -8.74 -26.80 -2.13
N GLN A 109 -8.41 -26.60 -3.41
CA GLN A 109 -9.10 -25.71 -4.34
C GLN A 109 -9.18 -24.25 -3.88
N GLN A 110 -8.26 -23.81 -3.02
CA GLN A 110 -8.27 -22.47 -2.42
C GLN A 110 -7.10 -21.61 -2.93
N GLY A 111 -7.39 -20.34 -3.20
CA GLY A 111 -6.40 -19.29 -3.43
C GLY A 111 -5.97 -18.62 -2.12
N PHE A 112 -4.69 -18.31 -1.98
CA PHE A 112 -4.13 -17.62 -0.81
C PHE A 112 -2.87 -16.84 -1.17
N PHE A 113 -2.41 -16.01 -0.24
CA PHE A 113 -1.18 -15.21 -0.36
C PHE A 113 -0.17 -15.63 0.72
N PRO A 114 1.13 -15.33 0.56
CA PRO A 114 2.14 -15.71 1.53
C PRO A 114 1.87 -15.16 2.94
N PRO A 115 2.07 -15.97 3.99
CA PRO A 115 1.96 -15.49 5.36
C PRO A 115 3.03 -14.42 5.65
N GLY A 116 2.68 -13.42 6.46
CA GLY A 116 3.59 -12.31 6.78
C GLY A 116 3.63 -11.20 5.71
N SER A 117 2.68 -11.17 4.78
CA SER A 117 2.44 -9.99 3.95
C SER A 117 2.03 -8.82 4.83
N ALA A 118 2.67 -7.67 4.63
CA ALA A 118 2.39 -6.48 5.43
C ALA A 118 0.96 -5.95 5.17
N ALA A 119 0.39 -6.33 4.03
CA ALA A 119 -0.98 -6.04 3.64
C ALA A 119 -2.01 -7.09 4.12
N GLY A 120 -1.66 -7.92 5.12
CA GLY A 120 -2.56 -8.91 5.70
C GLY A 120 -3.74 -8.27 6.44
N GLY A 121 -4.85 -8.08 5.74
CA GLY A 121 -6.18 -8.07 6.35
C GLY A 121 -6.54 -9.49 6.79
N VAL A 122 -7.25 -9.63 7.90
CA VAL A 122 -7.77 -10.92 8.39
C VAL A 122 -8.60 -11.56 7.28
N GLY A 123 -8.10 -12.66 6.71
CA GLY A 123 -8.88 -13.68 6.00
C GLY A 123 -9.88 -13.19 4.96
N GLU A 124 -9.42 -12.67 3.83
CA GLU A 124 -10.22 -12.77 2.60
C GLU A 124 -9.74 -14.02 1.85
N THR A 125 -10.40 -15.14 2.15
CA THR A 125 -10.55 -16.23 1.20
C THR A 125 -11.31 -15.65 0.01
N LEU A 126 -10.60 -15.40 -1.09
CA LEU A 126 -11.25 -15.20 -2.37
C LEU A 126 -11.82 -16.55 -2.78
N GLU A 127 -13.15 -16.63 -2.84
CA GLU A 127 -13.90 -17.76 -3.39
C GLU A 127 -13.44 -18.10 -4.82
#